data_AF-A0A7S2A371-F1
#
_entry.id   AF-A0A7S2A371-F1
#
_cell.length_a   1.000
_cell.length_b   1.000
_cell.length_c   1.000
_cell.angle_alpha   90.00
_cell.angle_beta   90.00
_cell.angle_gamma   90.00
#
_symmetry.space_group_name_H-M   'P 1'
#
loop_
_entity.id
_entity.type
_entity.pdbx_description
1 polymer ?
#
loop_
_entity_poly.entity_id
_entity_poly.type
_entity_poly.pdbx_seq_one_letter_code
_entity_poly.pdbx_strand_id
1 'polypeptide(L)'
;QLICPRSKIVMRLLTSLALPLFASNSFAGAKKDHAEALIKWLKTENGVFNPKTSFRSAVPNDFNSVYGYFADEDLAKDELLFELPRSMIVSNGGEPTYMPLECNTSRNL
;
A
#
# COMPACT_ATOMS: atom_id res chain seq x y z
N GLN A 1 55.62 63.15 -5.36
CA GLN A 1 54.49 63.07 -6.32
C GLN A 1 53.45 62.15 -5.68
N LEU A 2 52.45 62.71 -4.99
CA LEU A 2 51.13 63.14 -5.47
C LEU A 2 50.18 61.97 -5.81
N ILE A 3 49.07 61.88 -5.04
CA ILE A 3 47.68 61.53 -5.47
C ILE A 3 47.46 60.02 -5.79
N CYS A 4 46.41 59.28 -5.40
CA CYS A 4 45.17 59.37 -4.60
C CYS A 4 44.50 57.96 -4.72
N PRO A 5 43.64 57.49 -3.79
CA PRO A 5 43.11 56.13 -3.78
C PRO A 5 41.84 55.98 -4.62
N ARG A 6 41.51 54.77 -5.10
CA ARG A 6 40.18 54.50 -5.65
C ARG A 6 39.67 53.11 -5.31
N SER A 7 38.89 53.08 -4.24
CA SER A 7 37.82 52.11 -3.99
C SER A 7 36.99 51.87 -5.24
N LYS A 8 36.68 50.61 -5.53
CA LYS A 8 35.45 50.21 -6.20
C LYS A 8 34.91 48.94 -5.52
N ILE A 9 33.99 49.18 -4.59
CA ILE A 9 32.97 48.24 -4.14
C ILE A 9 32.29 47.67 -5.40
N VAL A 10 32.52 46.40 -5.70
CA VAL A 10 31.75 45.71 -6.74
C VAL A 10 30.60 44.99 -6.06
N MET A 11 29.53 45.76 -5.91
CA MET A 11 28.16 45.32 -5.67
C MET A 11 27.73 44.40 -6.82
N ARG A 12 27.57 43.11 -6.53
CA ARG A 12 26.85 42.15 -7.37
C ARG A 12 26.09 41.25 -6.44
N LEU A 13 24.87 40.84 -6.69
CA LEU A 13 23.79 41.21 -7.60
C LEU A 13 22.69 40.29 -7.06
N LEU A 14 21.55 40.87 -6.67
CA LEU A 14 20.41 40.14 -6.11
C LEU A 14 20.08 38.90 -6.94
N THR A 15 20.44 37.71 -6.47
CA THR A 15 19.93 36.46 -7.00
C THR A 15 18.52 36.26 -6.47
N SER A 16 17.58 36.85 -7.21
CA SER A 16 16.40 36.15 -7.73
C SER A 16 15.78 35.11 -6.78
N LEU A 17 14.79 35.60 -6.05
CA LEU A 17 13.63 34.91 -5.53
C LEU A 17 13.10 33.84 -6.53
N ALA A 18 13.50 32.59 -6.38
CA ALA A 18 12.81 31.45 -6.96
C ALA A 18 12.07 30.74 -5.81
N LEU A 19 10.85 31.20 -5.53
CA LEU A 19 9.93 30.40 -4.71
C LEU A 19 9.70 29.08 -5.46
N PRO A 20 9.98 27.91 -4.86
CA PRO A 20 9.52 26.67 -5.44
C PRO A 20 7.99 26.74 -5.50
N LEU A 21 7.45 26.56 -6.70
CA LEU A 21 6.04 26.22 -6.91
C LEU A 21 5.71 25.09 -5.95
N PHE A 22 4.93 25.38 -4.90
CA PHE A 22 4.29 24.35 -4.12
C PHE A 22 3.40 23.58 -5.10
N ALA A 23 3.90 22.42 -5.52
CA ALA A 23 3.11 21.39 -6.15
C ALA A 23 1.88 21.22 -5.25
N SER A 24 0.74 21.71 -5.75
CA SER A 24 -0.54 21.39 -5.16
C SER A 24 -0.72 19.91 -5.39
N ASN A 25 -0.27 19.11 -4.41
CA ASN A 25 -0.70 17.74 -4.30
C ASN A 25 -2.21 17.84 -4.10
N SER A 26 -2.95 17.76 -5.20
CA SER A 26 -4.35 17.42 -5.18
C SER A 26 -4.42 16.11 -4.42
N PHE A 27 -4.70 16.23 -3.12
CA PHE A 27 -5.07 15.13 -2.25
C PHE A 27 -6.42 14.66 -2.79
N ALA A 28 -6.36 13.91 -3.89
CA ALA A 28 -7.44 13.05 -4.32
C ALA A 28 -7.68 12.16 -3.11
N GLY A 29 -8.72 12.48 -2.34
CA GLY A 29 -9.03 11.81 -1.08
C GLY A 29 -8.96 10.32 -1.33
N ALA A 30 -7.95 9.67 -0.76
CA ALA A 30 -7.72 8.26 -0.93
C ALA A 30 -9.02 7.56 -0.54
N LYS A 31 -9.71 6.96 -1.51
CA LYS A 31 -10.82 6.07 -1.21
C LYS A 31 -10.28 5.07 -0.21
N LYS A 32 -10.90 5.04 0.98
CA LYS A 32 -10.46 4.18 2.08
C LYS A 32 -10.54 2.74 1.60
N ASP A 33 -9.40 2.10 1.42
CA ASP A 33 -9.34 0.69 1.05
C ASP A 33 -9.78 -0.15 2.26
N HIS A 34 -11.06 -0.52 2.26
CA HIS A 34 -11.66 -1.31 3.32
C HIS A 34 -11.04 -2.71 3.42
N ALA A 35 -10.57 -3.27 2.31
CA ALA A 35 -9.91 -4.57 2.32
C ALA A 35 -8.55 -4.44 3.01
N GLU A 36 -7.75 -3.43 2.66
CA GLU A 36 -6.48 -3.15 3.34
C GLU A 36 -6.67 -2.97 4.87
N ALA A 37 -7.72 -2.23 5.27
CA ALA A 37 -8.05 -2.05 6.67
C ALA A 37 -8.41 -3.37 7.38
N LEU A 38 -9.17 -4.26 6.71
CA LEU A 38 -9.50 -5.58 7.22
C LEU A 38 -8.24 -6.44 7.40
N ILE A 39 -7.37 -6.50 6.39
CA ILE A 39 -6.14 -7.29 6.44
C ILE A 39 -5.22 -6.79 7.55
N LYS A 40 -5.13 -5.46 7.71
CA LYS A 40 -4.39 -4.86 8.81
C LYS A 40 -4.95 -5.29 10.16
N TRP A 41 -6.27 -5.32 10.32
CA TRP A 41 -6.91 -5.83 11.54
C TRP A 41 -6.64 -7.33 11.75
N LEU A 42 -6.70 -8.16 10.70
CA LEU A 42 -6.37 -9.59 10.80
C LEU A 42 -4.93 -9.83 11.27
N LYS A 43 -3.99 -9.01 10.79
CA LYS A 43 -2.58 -9.07 11.20
C LYS A 43 -2.36 -8.63 12.65
N THR A 44 -3.21 -7.77 13.21
CA THR A 44 -3.09 -7.35 14.62
C THR A 44 -3.60 -8.37 15.62
N GLU A 45 -4.47 -9.29 15.20
CA GLU A 45 -5.16 -10.25 16.07
C GLU A 45 -4.45 -11.62 16.14
N ASN A 46 -3.11 -11.64 16.06
CA ASN A 46 -2.27 -12.84 16.03
C ASN A 46 -2.55 -13.79 14.84
N GLY A 47 -3.06 -13.29 13.72
CA GLY A 47 -3.07 -14.02 12.47
C GLY A 47 -1.65 -14.26 11.96
N VAL A 48 -1.36 -15.48 11.49
CA VAL A 48 -0.10 -15.82 10.81
C VAL A 48 -0.32 -15.71 9.31
N PHE A 49 0.58 -15.02 8.61
CA PHE A 49 0.53 -14.86 7.16
C PHE A 49 1.87 -15.19 6.55
N ASN A 50 1.86 -15.94 5.46
CA ASN A 50 3.07 -16.28 4.72
C ASN A 50 3.68 -15.00 4.12
N PRO A 51 4.98 -14.73 4.34
CA PRO A 51 5.64 -13.54 3.81
C PRO A 51 5.71 -13.49 2.28
N LYS A 52 5.60 -14.64 1.60
CA LYS A 52 5.60 -14.77 0.13
C LYS A 52 4.24 -14.49 -0.51
N THR A 53 3.32 -13.92 0.26
CA THR A 53 1.95 -13.71 -0.17
C THR A 53 1.46 -12.35 0.25
N SER A 54 0.57 -11.79 -0.56
CA SER A 54 -0.05 -10.51 -0.30
C SER A 54 -1.53 -10.54 -0.63
N PHE A 55 -2.28 -9.73 0.11
CA PHE A 55 -3.63 -9.40 -0.25
C PHE A 55 -3.60 -8.08 -1.02
N ARG A 56 -4.20 -8.06 -2.21
CA ARG A 56 -4.25 -6.88 -3.07
C ARG A 56 -5.43 -6.97 -4.04
N SER A 57 -5.75 -5.85 -4.69
CA SER A 57 -6.65 -5.85 -5.85
C SER A 57 -6.05 -6.66 -7.01
N ALA A 58 -6.88 -7.44 -7.70
CA ALA A 58 -6.48 -8.17 -8.91
C ALA A 58 -5.99 -7.23 -10.02
N VAL A 59 -6.65 -6.08 -10.19
CA VAL A 59 -6.21 -4.99 -11.06
C VAL A 59 -5.66 -3.85 -10.20
N PRO A 60 -4.36 -3.52 -10.30
CA PRO A 60 -3.78 -2.41 -9.56
C PRO A 60 -4.50 -1.09 -9.85
N ASN A 61 -4.76 -0.29 -8.81
CA ASN A 61 -5.43 1.02 -8.87
C ASN A 61 -6.92 1.00 -9.28
N ASP A 62 -7.53 -0.16 -9.49
CA ASP A 62 -8.97 -0.27 -9.67
C ASP A 62 -9.66 -0.62 -8.34
N PHE A 63 -10.37 0.36 -7.77
CA PHE A 63 -11.13 0.19 -6.52
C PHE A 63 -12.38 -0.69 -6.67
N ASN A 64 -12.80 -0.99 -7.90
CA ASN A 64 -13.90 -1.91 -8.17
C ASN A 64 -13.40 -3.33 -8.49
N SER A 65 -12.09 -3.52 -8.59
CA SER A 65 -11.50 -4.84 -8.79
C SER A 65 -11.75 -5.73 -7.58
N VAL A 66 -11.91 -7.02 -7.85
CA VAL A 66 -11.92 -8.05 -6.82
C VAL A 66 -10.60 -8.00 -6.03
N TYR A 67 -10.71 -8.11 -4.71
CA TYR A 67 -9.56 -8.30 -3.82
C TYR A 67 -9.28 -9.79 -3.68
N GLY A 68 -8.02 -10.17 -3.77
CA GLY A 68 -7.59 -11.56 -3.70
C GLY A 68 -6.37 -11.74 -2.83
N TYR A 69 -5.94 -12.99 -2.73
CA TYR A 69 -4.75 -13.40 -2.03
C TYR A 69 -3.81 -14.05 -3.04
N PHE A 70 -2.63 -13.46 -3.21
CA PHE A 70 -1.72 -13.74 -4.30
C PHE A 70 -0.37 -14.19 -3.76
N ALA A 71 0.29 -15.08 -4.50
CA ALA A 71 1.70 -15.38 -4.28
C ALA A 71 2.56 -14.29 -4.94
N ASP A 72 3.51 -13.75 -4.18
CA ASP A 72 4.53 -12.83 -4.66
C ASP A 72 5.83 -13.56 -5.03
N GLU A 73 6.01 -14.77 -4.49
CA GLU A 73 7.12 -15.69 -4.75
C GLU A 73 6.63 -17.13 -4.89
N ASP A 74 7.50 -18.03 -5.36
CA ASP A 74 7.19 -19.45 -5.47
C ASP A 74 6.91 -20.07 -4.09
N LEU A 75 5.77 -20.75 -4.00
CA LEU A 75 5.31 -21.47 -2.81
C LEU A 75 5.68 -22.96 -2.92
N ALA A 76 6.25 -23.50 -1.85
CA ALA A 76 6.52 -24.93 -1.76
C ALA A 76 5.23 -25.71 -1.50
N LYS A 77 5.27 -27.01 -1.83
CA LYS A 77 4.20 -27.93 -1.44
C LYS A 77 4.10 -27.99 0.09
N ASP A 78 2.89 -27.98 0.62
CA ASP A 78 2.57 -28.03 2.05
C ASP A 78 3.07 -26.81 2.86
N GLU A 79 3.38 -25.69 2.18
CA GLU A 79 3.74 -24.43 2.83
C GLU A 79 2.49 -23.77 3.47
N LEU A 80 2.60 -23.33 4.73
CA LEU A 80 1.51 -22.63 5.42
C LEU A 80 1.28 -21.28 4.75
N LEU A 81 0.06 -21.04 4.27
CA LEU A 81 -0.31 -19.77 3.63
C LEU A 81 -0.76 -18.74 4.66
N PHE A 82 -1.76 -19.07 5.46
CA PHE A 82 -2.17 -18.25 6.59
C PHE A 82 -2.89 -19.09 7.64
N GLU A 83 -2.90 -18.59 8.87
CA GLU A 83 -3.65 -19.14 9.99
C GLU A 83 -4.39 -18.01 10.69
N LEU A 84 -5.68 -18.21 10.96
CA LEU A 84 -6.49 -17.27 11.71
C LEU A 84 -6.92 -17.91 13.04
N PRO A 85 -6.78 -17.18 14.17
CA PRO A 85 -7.27 -17.68 15.44
C PRO A 85 -8.78 -17.86 15.42
N ARG A 86 -9.27 -18.95 16.04
CA ARG A 86 -10.71 -19.26 16.07
C ARG A 86 -11.56 -18.16 16.70
N SER A 87 -10.99 -17.37 17.62
CA SER A 87 -11.66 -16.23 18.24
C SER A 87 -12.09 -15.15 17.24
N MET A 88 -11.48 -15.11 16.06
CA MET A 88 -11.82 -14.16 14.99
C MET A 88 -13.01 -14.62 14.15
N ILE A 89 -13.40 -15.88 14.26
CA ILE A 89 -14.48 -16.44 13.45
C ILE A 89 -15.81 -16.02 14.07
N VAL A 90 -16.48 -15.08 13.41
CA VAL A 90 -17.86 -14.72 13.73
C VAL A 90 -18.76 -15.81 13.15
N SER A 91 -19.36 -16.62 14.01
CA SER A 91 -20.33 -17.66 13.63
C SER A 91 -21.68 -17.37 14.30
N ASN A 92 -22.77 -17.64 13.58
CA ASN A 92 -24.13 -17.42 14.09
C ASN A 92 -24.62 -18.55 15.02
N GLY A 93 -23.70 -19.34 15.61
CA GLY A 93 -24.03 -20.50 16.44
C GLY A 93 -24.72 -21.67 15.70
N GLY A 94 -24.96 -21.56 14.39
CA GLY A 94 -25.38 -22.68 13.55
C GLY A 94 -24.20 -23.60 13.23
N GLU A 95 -24.48 -24.90 13.07
CA GLU A 95 -23.53 -25.83 12.45
C GLU A 95 -22.97 -25.20 11.17
N PRO A 96 -21.64 -25.16 10.98
CA PRO A 96 -21.06 -24.63 9.75
C PRO A 96 -21.56 -25.47 8.58
N THR A 97 -22.51 -24.94 7.81
CA THR A 97 -22.84 -25.49 6.50
C THR A 97 -21.62 -25.25 5.62
N TYR A 98 -20.75 -26.25 5.55
CA TYR A 98 -19.71 -26.35 4.55
C TYR A 98 -20.41 -26.49 3.19
N MET A 99 -20.79 -25.37 2.59
CA MET A 99 -21.04 -25.36 1.16
C MET A 99 -19.67 -25.57 0.53
N PRO A 100 -19.46 -26.64 -0.25
CA PRO A 100 -18.26 -26.76 -1.04
C PRO A 100 -18.19 -25.51 -1.91
N LEU A 101 -17.19 -24.66 -1.64
CA LEU A 101 -16.81 -23.62 -2.57
C LEU A 101 -16.37 -24.37 -3.82
N GLU A 102 -17.19 -24.34 -4.86
CA GLU A 102 -16.74 -24.74 -6.19
C GLU A 102 -15.63 -23.76 -6.57
N CYS A 103 -14.38 -24.15 -6.26
CA CYS A 103 -13.19 -23.47 -6.71
C CYS A 103 -13.13 -23.61 -8.23
N ASN A 104 -13.91 -22.78 -8.93
CA ASN A 104 -13.71 -22.49 -10.34
C ASN A 104 -12.36 -21.78 -10.45
N THR A 105 -11.30 -22.59 -10.45
CA THR A 105 -9.96 -22.16 -10.84
C THR A 105 -10.11 -21.55 -12.22
N SER A 106 -9.97 -20.23 -12.29
CA SER A 106 -9.91 -19.47 -13.54
C SER A 106 -8.82 -20.10 -14.39
N ARG A 107 -9.19 -20.96 -15.34
CA ARG A 107 -8.25 -21.72 -16.19
C ARG A 107 -7.48 -20.85 -17.20
N ASN A 108 -7.65 -19.52 -17.15
CA ASN A 108 -7.06 -18.56 -18.08
C ASN A 108 -6.67 -17.27 -17.34
N LEU A 109 -5.59 -17.32 -16.56
CA LEU A 109 -4.77 -16.16 -16.24
C LEU A 109 -3.36 -16.41 -16.77
#